data_AF-Q9F8I9-F1
#
_entry.id   AF-Q9F8I9-F1
#
_cell.length_a   1.000
_cell.length_b   1.000
_cell.length_c   1.000
_cell.angle_alpha   90.00
_cell.angle_beta   90.00
_cell.angle_gamma   90.00
#
_symmetry.space_group_name_H-M   'P 1'
#
loop_
_entity.id
_entity.type
_entity.pdbx_description
1 polymer ?
#
loop_
_entity_poly.entity_id
_entity_poly.type
_entity_poly.pdbx_seq_one_letter_code
_entity_poly.pdbx_strand_id
1 'polypeptide(L)'
;IMGEEIAVKAEVYHYDGLSAHADQRELLAFIGRFSQKPAQIYLVHGEDEARLNLKKLIEEKYRIPCYLPRYQETISLLANLPGKSEEVLIDKVITLLKAKQLTEKPEI
;
A
#
# COMPACT_ATOMS: atom_id res chain seq x y z
N ILE A 1 6.13 -30.67 -26.64
CA ILE A 1 7.13 -30.24 -25.63
C ILE A 1 6.92 -31.11 -24.39
N MET A 2 7.98 -31.82 -23.98
CA MET A 2 8.27 -32.60 -22.75
C MET A 2 7.15 -32.84 -21.73
N GLY A 3 6.69 -34.10 -21.63
CA GLY A 3 5.71 -34.59 -20.64
C GLY A 3 6.17 -35.87 -19.91
N GLU A 4 7.47 -36.05 -19.73
CA GLU A 4 8.01 -37.16 -18.93
C GLU A 4 7.98 -36.80 -17.45
N GLU A 5 7.47 -37.72 -16.63
CA GLU A 5 7.49 -37.58 -15.17
C GLU A 5 8.89 -37.90 -14.63
N ILE A 6 9.46 -36.99 -13.85
CA ILE A 6 10.78 -37.15 -13.24
C ILE A 6 10.62 -37.35 -11.73
N ALA A 7 11.15 -38.46 -11.21
CA ALA A 7 11.14 -38.73 -9.77
C ALA A 7 12.13 -37.83 -9.01
N VAL A 8 11.64 -37.05 -8.06
CA VAL A 8 12.46 -36.25 -7.14
C VAL A 8 13.02 -37.18 -6.05
N LYS A 9 14.32 -37.49 -6.12
CA LYS A 9 15.03 -38.33 -5.13
C LYS A 9 15.75 -37.52 -4.03
N ALA A 10 15.69 -36.19 -4.11
CA ALA A 10 16.34 -35.29 -3.16
C ALA A 10 15.44 -35.00 -1.96
N GLU A 11 16.05 -34.71 -0.81
CA GLU A 11 15.34 -34.19 0.36
C GLU A 11 14.92 -32.74 0.11
N VAL A 12 13.65 -32.42 0.41
CA VAL A 12 13.08 -31.10 0.20
C VAL A 12 12.92 -30.43 1.56
N TYR A 13 13.57 -29.29 1.74
CA TYR A 13 13.49 -28.46 2.94
C TYR A 13 12.90 -27.10 2.61
N HIS A 14 12.07 -26.58 3.51
CA HIS A 14 11.52 -25.23 3.44
C HIS A 14 11.93 -24.46 4.69
N TYR A 15 12.45 -23.24 4.49
CA TYR A 15 12.85 -22.35 5.57
C TYR A 15 12.10 -21.03 5.45
N ASP A 16 11.08 -20.84 6.27
CA ASP A 16 10.18 -19.68 6.21
C ASP A 16 10.88 -18.33 6.51
N GLY A 17 11.99 -18.36 7.26
CA GLY A 17 12.64 -17.17 7.81
C GLY A 17 13.71 -16.50 6.94
N LEU A 18 13.91 -16.95 5.71
CA LEU A 18 14.91 -16.37 4.79
C LEU A 18 14.30 -15.36 3.80
N SER A 19 12.98 -15.17 3.82
CA SER A 19 12.32 -14.15 3.02
C SER A 19 12.63 -12.76 3.58
N ALA A 20 13.01 -11.82 2.72
CA ALA A 20 13.16 -10.41 3.08
C ALA A 20 11.81 -9.66 3.15
N HIS A 21 10.69 -10.36 2.90
CA HIS A 21 9.35 -9.78 2.96
C HIS A 21 8.77 -9.86 4.37
N ALA A 22 8.12 -8.78 4.78
CA ALA A 22 7.35 -8.77 6.02
C ALA A 22 6.19 -9.77 5.95
N ASP A 23 6.01 -10.54 7.01
CA ASP A 23 4.88 -11.44 7.13
C ASP A 23 3.55 -10.67 7.33
N GLN A 24 2.42 -11.38 7.33
CA GLN A 24 1.11 -10.76 7.52
C GLN A 24 0.99 -9.99 8.85
N ARG A 25 1.57 -10.51 9.94
CA ARG A 25 1.51 -9.90 11.27
C ARG A 25 2.32 -8.61 11.29
N GLU A 26 3.50 -8.62 10.68
CA GLU A 26 4.37 -7.46 10.54
C GLU A 26 3.74 -6.37 9.68
N LEU A 27 3.10 -6.73 8.56
CA LEU A 27 2.35 -5.78 7.74
C LEU A 27 1.18 -5.15 8.50
N LEU A 28 0.40 -5.95 9.24
CA LEU A 28 -0.69 -5.43 10.06
C LEU A 28 -0.14 -4.53 11.18
N ALA A 29 0.97 -4.91 11.82
CA ALA A 29 1.61 -4.09 12.85
C ALA A 29 2.11 -2.76 12.27
N PHE A 30 2.69 -2.78 11.08
CA PHE A 30 3.13 -1.58 10.36
C PHE A 30 1.97 -0.60 10.13
N ILE A 31 0.83 -1.07 9.61
CA ILE A 31 -0.38 -0.25 9.45
C ILE A 31 -0.91 0.28 10.80
N GLY A 32 -0.77 -0.52 11.85
CA GLY A 32 -1.14 -0.15 13.22
C GLY A 32 -0.38 1.07 13.75
N ARG A 33 0.88 1.27 13.33
CA ARG A 33 1.78 2.31 13.86
C ARG A 33 1.52 3.73 13.34
N PHE A 34 0.73 3.90 12.28
CA PHE A 34 0.37 5.24 11.80
C PHE A 34 -0.52 5.97 12.82
N SER A 35 -0.08 7.15 13.27
CA SER A 35 -0.86 8.03 14.15
C SER A 35 -2.09 8.60 13.43
N GLN A 36 -1.90 9.11 12.21
CA GLN A 36 -3.00 9.44 11.30
C GLN A 36 -3.21 8.27 10.34
N LYS A 37 -4.38 7.63 10.40
CA LYS A 37 -4.67 6.50 9.50
C LYS A 37 -4.77 6.99 8.05
N PRO A 38 -4.22 6.21 7.09
CA PRO A 38 -4.39 6.54 5.68
C PRO A 38 -5.87 6.51 5.31
N ALA A 39 -6.28 7.41 4.43
CA ALA A 39 -7.66 7.47 3.93
C ALA A 39 -8.02 6.25 3.06
N GLN A 40 -7.02 5.63 2.42
CA GLN A 40 -7.16 4.51 1.51
C GLN A 40 -5.84 3.73 1.44
N ILE A 41 -5.91 2.40 1.35
CA ILE A 41 -4.77 1.51 1.08
C ILE A 41 -4.98 0.84 -0.28
N TYR A 42 -3.89 0.62 -1.02
CA TYR A 42 -3.87 -0.12 -2.29
C TYR A 42 -2.90 -1.31 -2.18
N LEU A 43 -3.40 -2.54 -2.34
CA LEU A 43 -2.58 -3.77 -2.29
C LEU A 43 -2.22 -4.23 -3.69
N VAL A 44 -0.93 -4.10 -4.05
CA VAL A 44 -0.42 -4.35 -5.41
C VAL A 44 0.28 -5.69 -5.55
N HIS A 45 1.35 -5.93 -4.79
CA HIS A 45 2.19 -7.12 -4.92
C HIS A 45 1.63 -8.27 -4.08
N GLY A 46 1.63 -9.48 -4.64
CA GLY A 46 1.18 -10.71 -3.99
C GLY A 46 0.11 -11.43 -4.79
N GLU A 47 -0.06 -12.72 -4.48
CA GLU A 47 -1.09 -13.55 -5.08
C GLU A 47 -2.49 -13.04 -4.72
N ASP A 48 -3.46 -13.27 -5.60
CA ASP A 48 -4.81 -12.73 -5.46
C ASP A 48 -5.49 -13.13 -4.14
N GLU A 49 -5.35 -14.41 -3.75
CA GLU A 49 -5.90 -14.92 -2.49
C GLU A 49 -5.23 -14.26 -1.27
N ALA A 50 -3.90 -14.16 -1.28
CA ALA A 50 -3.14 -13.53 -0.20
C ALA A 50 -3.51 -12.05 -0.04
N ARG A 51 -3.62 -11.31 -1.16
CA ARG A 51 -4.04 -9.89 -1.15
C ARG A 51 -5.48 -9.73 -0.66
N LEU A 52 -6.40 -10.60 -1.09
CA LEU A 52 -7.79 -10.57 -0.67
C LEU A 52 -7.94 -10.82 0.84
N ASN A 53 -7.19 -11.78 1.38
CA ASN A 53 -7.18 -12.09 2.80
C ASN A 53 -6.61 -10.92 3.62
N LEU A 54 -5.49 -10.34 3.16
CA LEU A 54 -4.91 -9.17 3.83
C LEU A 54 -5.85 -7.95 3.80
N LYS A 55 -6.54 -7.70 2.67
CA LYS A 55 -7.56 -6.63 2.57
C LYS A 55 -8.61 -6.77 3.65
N LYS A 56 -9.22 -7.96 3.79
CA LYS A 56 -10.27 -8.22 4.79
C LYS A 56 -9.78 -7.89 6.19
N LEU A 57 -8.59 -8.38 6.54
CA LEU A 57 -7.98 -8.13 7.85
C LEU A 57 -7.72 -6.63 8.11
N ILE A 58 -7.25 -5.89 7.11
CA ILE A 58 -7.04 -4.45 7.21
C ILE A 58 -8.37 -3.72 7.45
N GLU A 59 -9.40 -4.05 6.68
CA GLU A 59 -10.72 -3.42 6.74
C GLU A 59 -11.43 -3.73 8.07
N GLU A 60 -11.35 -4.98 8.54
CA GLU A 60 -11.93 -5.40 9.81
C GLU A 60 -11.24 -4.75 11.01
N LYS A 61 -9.90 -4.76 11.02
CA LYS A 61 -9.11 -4.33 12.17
C LYS A 61 -8.98 -2.81 12.27
N TYR A 62 -8.79 -2.12 11.15
CA TYR A 62 -8.47 -0.70 11.13
C TYR A 62 -9.57 0.18 10.53
N ARG A 63 -10.63 -0.42 9.95
CA ARG A 63 -11.70 0.31 9.25
C ARG A 63 -11.17 1.23 8.14
N ILE A 64 -10.02 0.88 7.55
CA ILE A 64 -9.40 1.62 6.45
C ILE A 64 -9.86 0.98 5.15
N PRO A 65 -10.45 1.75 4.21
CA PRO A 65 -10.75 1.26 2.87
C PRO A 65 -9.50 0.68 2.20
N CYS A 66 -9.60 -0.52 1.62
CA CYS A 66 -8.49 -1.19 0.98
C CYS A 66 -8.88 -1.68 -0.42
N TYR A 67 -8.11 -1.32 -1.44
CA TYR A 67 -8.43 -1.64 -2.83
C TYR A 67 -7.34 -2.53 -3.45
N LEU A 68 -7.72 -3.44 -4.34
CA LEU A 68 -6.82 -4.31 -5.08
C LEU A 68 -6.85 -3.85 -6.54
N PRO A 69 -5.88 -3.03 -6.98
CA PRO A 69 -5.79 -2.61 -8.36
C PRO A 69 -5.60 -3.81 -9.28
N ARG A 70 -6.23 -3.74 -10.45
CA ARG A 70 -5.97 -4.66 -11.55
C ARG A 70 -4.72 -4.23 -12.32
N TYR A 71 -4.11 -5.17 -13.02
CA TYR A 71 -3.02 -4.87 -13.92
C TYR A 71 -3.43 -3.79 -14.94
N GLN A 72 -2.57 -2.79 -15.14
CA GLN A 72 -2.79 -1.61 -15.99
C GLN A 72 -3.93 -0.68 -15.55
N GLU A 73 -4.51 -0.87 -14.37
CA GLU A 73 -5.48 0.08 -13.84
C GLU A 73 -4.81 1.40 -13.43
N THR A 74 -5.41 2.52 -13.82
CA THR A 74 -4.98 3.86 -13.42
C THR A 74 -5.96 4.42 -12.40
N ILE A 75 -5.44 4.81 -11.23
CA ILE A 75 -6.24 5.33 -10.12
C ILE A 75 -5.88 6.79 -9.90
N SER A 76 -6.87 7.68 -10.01
CA SER A 76 -6.69 9.08 -9.65
C SER A 76 -6.83 9.25 -8.14
N LEU A 77 -5.76 9.70 -7.49
CA LEU A 77 -5.75 10.02 -6.05
C LEU A 77 -6.53 11.31 -5.73
N LEU A 78 -6.96 12.05 -6.75
CA LEU A 78 -7.57 13.36 -6.64
C LEU A 78 -9.07 13.35 -6.96
N ALA A 79 -9.58 12.25 -7.52
CA ALA A 79 -10.96 12.16 -7.99
C ALA A 79 -12.01 12.27 -6.86
N ASN A 80 -11.62 12.02 -5.61
CA ASN A 80 -12.52 12.13 -4.45
C ASN A 80 -12.40 13.46 -3.69
N LEU A 81 -11.75 14.48 -4.27
CA LEU A 81 -11.75 15.82 -3.70
C LEU A 81 -13.06 16.55 -4.04
N PRO A 82 -13.78 17.14 -3.07
CA PRO A 82 -14.96 17.95 -3.35
C PRO A 82 -14.54 19.24 -4.10
N GLY A 83 -15.13 19.48 -5.27
CA GLY A 83 -14.83 20.63 -6.13
C GLY A 83 -14.10 20.25 -7.43
N LYS A 84 -13.92 21.21 -8.35
CA LYS A 84 -13.11 20.96 -9.55
C LYS A 84 -11.68 20.61 -9.11
N SER A 85 -11.19 19.47 -9.55
CA SER A 85 -9.90 18.88 -9.15
C SER A 85 -8.72 19.85 -9.26
N GLU A 86 -8.73 20.74 -10.25
CA GLU A 86 -7.68 21.74 -10.49
C GLU A 86 -7.67 22.87 -9.45
N GLU A 87 -8.82 23.42 -9.08
CA GLU A 87 -8.92 24.50 -8.08
C GLU A 87 -8.50 24.01 -6.69
N VAL A 88 -8.93 22.80 -6.31
CA VAL A 88 -8.55 22.20 -5.01
C VAL A 88 -7.05 21.89 -4.95
N LEU A 89 -6.45 21.48 -6.08
CA LEU A 89 -5.01 21.25 -6.21
C LEU A 89 -4.23 22.54 -6.04
N ILE A 90 -4.64 23.60 -6.74
CA ILE A 90 -3.99 24.91 -6.66
C ILE A 90 -4.04 25.43 -5.23
N ASP A 91 -5.19 25.39 -4.56
CA ASP A 91 -5.33 25.84 -3.18
C ASP A 91 -4.47 25.04 -2.20
N LYS A 92 -4.42 23.70 -2.35
CA LYS A 92 -3.54 22.86 -1.52
C LYS A 92 -2.07 23.13 -1.76
N VAL A 93 -1.65 23.27 -3.02
CA VAL A 93 -0.26 23.58 -3.37
C VAL A 93 0.13 24.96 -2.82
N ILE A 94 -0.72 25.98 -2.98
CA ILE A 94 -0.50 27.31 -2.40
C ILE A 94 -0.40 27.23 -0.87
N THR A 95 -1.26 26.45 -0.22
CA THR A 95 -1.24 26.27 1.24
C THR A 95 0.06 25.60 1.70
N LEU A 96 0.52 24.56 1.00
CA LEU A 96 1.78 23.87 1.31
C LEU A 96 3.00 24.76 1.06
N LEU A 97 3.00 25.57 0.00
CA LEU A 97 4.06 26.54 -0.29
C LEU A 97 4.14 27.62 0.79
N LYS A 98 3.00 28.14 1.24
CA LYS A 98 2.93 29.10 2.36
C LYS A 98 3.45 28.49 3.66
N ALA A 99 3.04 27.25 3.98
CA ALA A 99 3.51 26.55 5.17
C ALA A 99 5.02 26.32 5.15
N LYS A 100 5.61 25.97 3.99
CA LYS A 100 7.06 25.84 3.83
C LYS A 100 7.82 27.17 3.93
N GLN A 101 7.27 28.26 3.39
CA GLN A 101 7.90 29.59 3.49
C GLN A 101 7.84 30.18 4.90
N LEU A 102 6.86 29.80 5.73
CA LEU A 102 6.80 30.18 7.15
C LEU A 102 7.77 29.37 8.04
N THR A 103 8.18 28.18 7.60
CA THR A 103 9.17 27.35 8.33
C THR A 103 10.62 27.68 7.98
N GLU A 104 10.88 28.33 6.84
CA GLU A 104 12.18 28.87 6.47
C GLU A 104 12.31 30.32 6.95
N LYS A 105 12.34 30.52 8.28
CA LYS A 105 12.76 31.81 8.83
C LYS A 105 14.24 32.01 8.45
N PRO A 106 14.65 33.16 7.88
CA PRO A 106 16.06 33.37 7.60
C PRO A 106 16.81 33.40 8.94
N GLU A 107 17.72 32.45 9.15
CA GLU A 107 18.74 32.59 10.18
C GLU A 107 19.55 33.85 9.83
N ILE A 108 19.56 34.79 10.77
CA ILE A 108 20.45 35.95 10.76
C ILE A 108 21.87 35.44 11.03
#